data_AF-A0A7G2TCK1-F1
#
_entry.id   AF-A0A7G2TCK1-F1
#
_cell.length_a   1.000
_cell.length_b   1.000
_cell.length_c   1.000
_cell.angle_alpha   90.00
_cell.angle_beta   90.00
_cell.angle_gamma   90.00
#
_symmetry.space_group_name_H-M   'P 1'
#
loop_
_entity.id
_entity.type
_entity.pdbx_description
1 polymer ?
#
loop_
_entity_poly.entity_id
_entity_poly.type
_entity_poly.pdbx_seq_one_letter_code
_entity_poly.pdbx_strand_id
1 'polypeptide(L)'
;MKIYGVFRTEIRIQALDFLLRYPDFLSAELMNLLEENSSFDRNEVKITIENIYQNREPEIRVEEMEKFFHGAYESIDEVIAYLVSVGFIQHDSKKRTDGKTYDKNYFITKSCADKIDSNLKKIPSVKWYFDRCELIKKYFNQFSGTDLKTRQYRYSEYSNISYKTHIQNVNDRVRQKFAKIFNEQLK
;
A
#
# COMPACT_ATOMS: atom_id res chain seq x y z
N MET A 1 -3.29 -12.83 -26.10
CA MET A 1 -2.54 -12.73 -24.83
C MET A 1 -3.48 -13.04 -23.67
N LYS A 2 -3.11 -13.90 -22.71
CA LYS A 2 -3.98 -14.28 -21.58
C LYS A 2 -3.77 -13.31 -20.41
N ILE A 3 -4.85 -12.80 -19.83
CA ILE A 3 -4.82 -11.94 -18.64
C ILE A 3 -4.85 -12.80 -17.38
N TYR A 4 -4.02 -12.46 -16.40
CA TYR A 4 -3.95 -13.10 -15.08
C TYR A 4 -4.80 -12.35 -14.06
N GLY A 5 -4.74 -11.01 -14.08
CA GLY A 5 -5.48 -10.18 -13.14
C GLY A 5 -5.55 -8.73 -13.63
N VAL A 6 -6.32 -7.91 -12.90
CA VAL A 6 -6.51 -6.50 -13.23
C VAL A 6 -6.42 -5.64 -11.96
N PHE A 7 -5.64 -4.57 -12.03
CA PHE A 7 -5.74 -3.45 -11.10
C PHE A 7 -6.53 -2.33 -11.77
N ARG A 8 -7.61 -1.91 -11.11
CA ARG A 8 -8.44 -0.80 -11.57
C ARG A 8 -8.05 0.45 -10.81
N THR A 9 -7.85 1.54 -11.55
CA THR A 9 -7.47 2.87 -11.08
C THR A 9 -6.06 2.96 -10.51
N GLU A 10 -5.33 4.00 -10.93
CA GLU A 10 -4.02 4.35 -10.38
C GLU A 10 -4.12 4.73 -8.89
N ILE A 11 -5.21 5.40 -8.50
CA ILE A 11 -5.46 5.83 -7.13
C ILE A 11 -5.38 4.64 -6.16
N ARG A 12 -5.95 3.49 -6.54
CA ARG A 12 -5.88 2.29 -5.70
C ARG A 12 -4.47 1.73 -5.60
N ILE A 13 -3.69 1.75 -6.70
CA ILE A 13 -2.29 1.32 -6.69
C ILE A 13 -1.49 2.20 -5.73
N GLN A 14 -1.56 3.52 -5.89
CA GLN A 14 -0.86 4.50 -5.05
C GLN A 14 -1.23 4.35 -3.57
N ALA A 15 -2.52 4.16 -3.27
CA ALA A 15 -2.98 4.08 -1.88
C ALA A 15 -2.57 2.76 -1.19
N LEU A 16 -2.50 1.65 -1.93
CA LEU A 16 -1.98 0.38 -1.41
C LEU A 16 -0.45 0.41 -1.29
N ASP A 17 0.23 1.02 -2.26
CA ASP A 17 1.69 1.20 -2.25
C ASP A 17 2.13 2.07 -1.06
N PHE A 18 1.36 3.10 -0.71
CA PHE A 18 1.58 3.87 0.52
C PHE A 18 1.62 2.99 1.78
N LEU A 19 0.71 2.01 1.91
CA LEU A 19 0.72 1.09 3.07
C LEU A 19 1.90 0.12 3.05
N LEU A 20 2.46 -0.17 1.86
CA LEU A 20 3.67 -0.97 1.70
C LEU A 20 4.91 -0.16 2.12
N ARG A 21 4.99 1.11 1.70
CA ARG A 21 6.11 2.01 1.94
C ARG A 21 6.16 2.62 3.34
N TYR A 22 5.02 2.70 4.04
CA TYR A 22 4.94 3.26 5.39
C TYR A 22 4.40 2.23 6.40
N PRO A 23 5.26 1.36 6.97
CA PRO A 23 4.85 0.28 7.87
C PRO A 23 4.17 0.75 9.17
N ASP A 24 4.50 1.95 9.62
CA ASP A 24 3.87 2.62 10.77
C ASP A 24 2.41 3.02 10.47
N PHE A 25 2.13 3.59 9.30
CA PHE A 25 0.77 3.86 8.85
C PHE A 25 -0.03 2.58 8.68
N LEU A 26 0.58 1.52 8.12
CA LEU A 26 -0.06 0.20 8.06
C LEU A 26 -0.42 -0.31 9.46
N SER A 27 0.49 -0.18 10.44
CA SER A 27 0.23 -0.58 11.82
C SER A 27 -0.91 0.21 12.46
N ALA A 28 -0.94 1.53 12.25
CA ALA A 28 -2.03 2.38 12.71
C ALA A 28 -3.38 1.98 12.08
N GLU A 29 -3.38 1.69 10.77
CA GLU A 29 -4.56 1.29 10.04
C GLU A 29 -5.09 -0.09 10.45
N LEU A 30 -4.21 -1.07 10.73
CA LEU A 30 -4.62 -2.37 11.26
C LEU A 30 -5.36 -2.23 12.60
N MET A 31 -4.91 -1.32 13.47
CA MET A 31 -5.60 -1.02 14.72
C MET A 31 -6.93 -0.29 14.49
N ASN A 32 -7.01 0.64 13.52
CA ASN A 32 -8.28 1.25 13.12
C ASN A 32 -9.28 0.20 12.63
N LEU A 33 -8.83 -0.75 11.79
CA LEU A 33 -9.69 -1.81 11.28
C LEU A 33 -10.18 -2.75 12.38
N LEU A 34 -9.33 -3.06 13.36
CA LEU A 34 -9.71 -3.86 14.52
C LEU A 34 -10.81 -3.18 15.37
N GLU A 35 -10.73 -1.87 15.57
CA GLU A 35 -11.76 -1.09 16.27
C GLU A 35 -13.07 -0.99 15.45
N GLU A 36 -12.97 -0.87 14.13
CA GLU A 36 -14.12 -0.77 13.22
C GLU A 36 -14.82 -2.11 12.98
N ASN A 37 -14.09 -3.23 13.09
CA ASN A 37 -14.60 -4.56 12.83
C ASN A 37 -14.01 -5.60 13.79
N SER A 38 -14.83 -6.03 14.75
CA SER A 38 -14.47 -7.05 15.73
C SER A 38 -14.31 -8.46 15.16
N SER A 39 -14.57 -8.69 13.86
CA SER A 39 -14.34 -9.98 13.22
C SER A 39 -12.86 -10.23 12.88
N PHE A 40 -12.01 -9.21 12.95
CA PHE A 40 -10.57 -9.40 12.78
C PHE A 40 -9.96 -10.02 14.04
N ASP A 41 -9.06 -10.99 13.85
CA ASP A 41 -8.35 -11.61 14.97
C ASP A 41 -7.42 -10.59 15.64
N ARG A 42 -7.78 -10.21 16.86
CA ARG A 42 -7.04 -9.26 17.70
C ARG A 42 -5.60 -9.72 17.95
N ASN A 43 -5.38 -11.00 18.19
CA ASN A 43 -4.03 -11.52 18.48
C ASN A 43 -3.19 -11.53 17.21
N GLU A 44 -3.78 -11.88 16.07
CA GLU A 44 -3.08 -11.81 14.79
C GLU A 44 -2.64 -10.37 14.46
N VAL A 45 -3.53 -9.40 14.63
CA VAL A 45 -3.20 -7.98 14.42
C VAL A 45 -2.08 -7.53 15.37
N LYS A 46 -2.17 -7.91 16.65
CA LYS A 46 -1.15 -7.60 17.66
C LYS A 46 0.23 -8.11 17.23
N ILE A 47 0.33 -9.42 16.96
CA ILE A 47 1.58 -10.08 16.57
C ILE A 47 2.14 -9.47 15.27
N THR A 48 1.27 -9.14 14.33
CA THR A 48 1.68 -8.48 13.09
C THR A 48 2.36 -7.13 13.36
N ILE A 49 1.77 -6.30 14.22
CA ILE A 49 2.34 -4.99 14.57
C ILE A 49 3.63 -5.15 15.36
N GLU A 50 3.69 -6.08 16.31
CA GLU A 50 4.93 -6.37 17.05
C GLU A 50 6.05 -6.80 16.10
N ASN A 51 5.77 -7.68 15.14
CA ASN A 51 6.76 -8.10 14.15
C ASN A 51 7.24 -6.94 13.27
N ILE A 52 6.36 -6.01 12.88
CA ILE A 52 6.74 -4.82 12.10
C ILE A 52 7.80 -4.00 12.85
N TYR A 53 7.59 -3.77 14.15
CA TYR A 53 8.47 -2.94 14.97
C TYR A 53 9.73 -3.68 15.43
N GLN A 54 9.63 -4.96 15.78
CA GLN A 54 10.79 -5.79 16.12
C GLN A 54 11.78 -5.92 14.95
N ASN A 55 11.27 -5.99 13.72
CA ASN A 55 12.09 -5.99 12.50
C ASN A 55 12.55 -4.58 12.07
N ARG A 56 12.22 -3.55 12.86
CA ARG A 56 12.59 -2.15 12.61
C ARG A 56 12.15 -1.64 11.23
N GLU A 57 11.02 -2.13 10.74
CA GLU A 57 10.54 -1.78 9.41
C GLU A 57 10.24 -0.28 9.26
N PRO A 58 9.63 0.41 10.25
CA PRO A 58 9.44 1.87 10.17
C PRO A 58 10.75 2.67 10.08
N GLU A 59 11.90 2.08 10.40
CA GLU A 59 13.21 2.73 10.28
C GLU A 59 13.99 2.32 9.03
N ILE A 60 13.85 1.07 8.56
CA ILE A 60 14.71 0.51 7.49
C ILE A 60 13.98 0.20 6.18
N ARG A 61 12.64 0.17 6.18
CA ARG A 61 11.81 -0.17 5.02
C ARG A 61 11.01 1.01 4.47
N VAL A 62 11.14 2.19 5.08
CA VAL A 62 10.43 3.38 4.62
C VAL A 62 11.01 3.86 3.30
N GLU A 63 10.12 4.02 2.32
CA GLU A 63 10.41 4.65 1.04
C GLU A 63 9.51 5.87 0.91
N GLU A 64 10.10 7.05 1.02
CA GLU A 64 9.33 8.28 1.11
C GLU A 64 8.52 8.51 -0.18
N MET A 65 7.37 9.18 -0.03
CA MET A 65 6.48 9.54 -1.14
C MET A 65 6.22 11.04 -1.05
N GLU A 66 6.20 11.71 -2.19
CA GLU A 66 5.86 13.12 -2.24
C GLU A 66 4.35 13.32 -2.04
N LYS A 67 3.98 14.38 -1.31
CA LYS A 67 2.61 14.87 -1.33
C LYS A 67 2.35 15.70 -2.57
N PHE A 68 1.41 15.24 -3.39
CA PHE A 68 0.95 15.94 -4.57
C PHE A 68 -0.56 16.18 -4.50
N PHE A 69 -0.98 17.46 -4.40
CA PHE A 69 -2.35 18.04 -4.35
C PHE A 69 -3.44 17.29 -3.54
N HIS A 70 -3.64 16.00 -3.77
CA HIS A 70 -4.65 15.13 -3.20
C HIS A 70 -4.08 13.85 -2.56
N GLY A 71 -2.82 13.84 -2.11
CA GLY A 71 -2.25 12.78 -1.27
C GLY A 71 -0.83 12.38 -1.63
N ALA A 72 -0.37 11.26 -1.08
CA ALA A 72 0.85 10.56 -1.49
C ALA A 72 0.75 10.20 -2.97
N TYR A 73 1.75 10.58 -3.75
CA TYR A 73 1.78 10.35 -5.18
C TYR A 73 3.22 10.23 -5.66
N GLU A 74 3.46 9.22 -6.47
CA GLU A 74 4.65 9.12 -7.30
C GLU A 74 4.22 8.78 -8.73
N SER A 75 4.86 9.37 -9.74
CA SER A 75 4.53 8.99 -11.12
C SER A 75 4.92 7.53 -11.37
N ILE A 76 3.94 6.70 -11.75
CA ILE A 76 4.19 5.31 -12.15
C ILE A 76 4.32 5.15 -13.67
N ASP A 77 4.20 6.23 -14.44
CA ASP A 77 4.11 6.17 -15.91
C ASP A 77 5.34 5.50 -16.54
N GLU A 78 6.55 5.79 -16.05
CA GLU A 78 7.79 5.18 -16.54
C GLU A 78 7.87 3.68 -16.22
N VAL A 79 7.54 3.29 -14.99
CA VAL A 79 7.52 1.89 -14.55
C VAL A 79 6.48 1.10 -15.34
N ILE A 80 5.29 1.67 -15.55
CA ILE A 80 4.24 1.06 -16.36
C ILE A 80 4.67 0.94 -17.82
N ALA A 81 5.27 1.99 -18.40
CA ALA A 81 5.78 1.95 -19.77
C ALA A 81 6.82 0.85 -19.97
N TYR A 82 7.74 0.70 -19.01
CA TYR A 82 8.72 -0.38 -19.00
C TYR A 82 8.03 -1.76 -18.95
N LEU A 83 7.11 -1.97 -18.01
CA LEU A 83 6.38 -3.24 -17.86
C LEU A 83 5.51 -3.57 -19.07
N VAL A 84 4.98 -2.56 -19.77
CA VAL A 84 4.29 -2.73 -21.05
C VAL A 84 5.26 -3.16 -22.14
N SER A 85 6.43 -2.52 -22.23
CA SER A 85 7.44 -2.82 -23.28
C SER A 85 7.93 -4.27 -23.24
N VAL A 86 8.01 -4.87 -22.04
CA VAL A 86 8.42 -6.27 -21.85
C VAL A 86 7.24 -7.26 -21.83
N GLY A 87 6.02 -6.79 -22.10
CA GLY A 87 4.81 -7.60 -22.19
C GLY A 87 4.27 -8.12 -20.85
N PHE A 88 4.61 -7.48 -19.74
CA PHE A 88 4.14 -7.88 -18.40
C PHE A 88 2.83 -7.23 -18.00
N ILE A 89 2.58 -6.03 -18.48
CA ILE A 89 1.34 -5.29 -18.27
C ILE A 89 0.77 -4.89 -19.63
N GLN A 90 -0.56 -4.88 -19.72
CA GLN A 90 -1.28 -4.09 -20.71
C GLN A 90 -1.99 -2.95 -19.98
N HIS A 91 -1.80 -1.73 -20.46
CA HIS A 91 -2.45 -0.55 -19.91
C HIS A 91 -3.53 -0.07 -20.88
N ASP A 92 -4.71 0.21 -20.34
CA ASP A 92 -5.82 0.84 -21.05
C ASP A 92 -6.34 2.05 -20.28
N SER A 93 -6.75 3.09 -21.00
CA SER A 93 -7.34 4.28 -20.39
C SER A 93 -8.29 4.95 -21.38
N LYS A 94 -9.37 5.53 -20.86
CA LYS A 94 -10.30 6.34 -21.66
C LYS A 94 -9.86 7.79 -21.64
N LYS A 95 -10.19 8.55 -22.69
CA LYS A 95 -9.98 9.99 -22.76
C LYS A 95 -11.30 10.73 -22.69
N ARG A 96 -11.37 11.72 -21.81
CA ARG A 96 -12.48 12.67 -21.76
C ARG A 96 -12.40 13.64 -22.94
N THR A 97 -13.48 14.38 -23.17
CA THR A 97 -13.54 15.44 -24.18
C THR A 97 -12.55 16.58 -23.93
N ASP A 98 -12.13 16.80 -22.68
CA ASP A 98 -11.09 17.77 -22.29
C ASP A 98 -9.66 17.22 -22.41
N GLY A 99 -9.49 16.03 -22.99
CA GLY A 99 -8.19 15.37 -23.18
C GLY A 99 -7.65 14.65 -21.94
N LYS A 100 -8.29 14.78 -20.77
CA LYS A 100 -7.83 14.09 -19.55
C LYS A 100 -8.12 12.60 -19.61
N THR A 101 -7.14 11.79 -19.23
CA THR A 101 -7.31 10.34 -19.12
C THR A 101 -8.09 9.96 -17.86
N TYR A 102 -8.99 8.99 -17.97
CA TYR A 102 -9.74 8.40 -16.86
C TYR A 102 -9.91 6.90 -17.09
N ASP A 103 -10.43 6.19 -16.09
CA ASP A 103 -10.67 4.73 -16.18
C ASP A 103 -9.39 3.96 -16.55
N LYS A 104 -8.27 4.30 -15.88
CA LYS A 104 -6.98 3.62 -16.05
C LYS A 104 -7.09 2.18 -15.53
N ASN A 105 -6.86 1.21 -16.40
CA ASN A 105 -6.87 -0.22 -16.11
C ASN A 105 -5.50 -0.83 -16.42
N TYR A 106 -4.97 -1.61 -15.48
CA TYR A 106 -3.67 -2.26 -15.59
C TYR A 106 -3.88 -3.77 -15.56
N PHE A 107 -3.77 -4.41 -16.71
CA PHE A 107 -3.96 -5.84 -16.87
C PHE A 107 -2.62 -6.56 -16.74
N ILE A 108 -2.50 -7.43 -15.75
CA ILE A 108 -1.32 -8.27 -15.55
C ILE A 108 -1.42 -9.45 -16.52
N THR A 109 -0.38 -9.66 -17.33
CA THR A 109 -0.37 -10.77 -18.29
C THR A 109 -0.06 -12.10 -17.60
N LYS A 110 -0.51 -13.22 -18.17
CA LYS A 110 -0.17 -14.54 -17.65
C LYS A 110 1.35 -14.79 -17.69
N SER A 111 2.04 -14.27 -18.70
CA SER A 111 3.50 -14.35 -18.79
C SER A 111 4.21 -13.64 -17.62
N CYS A 112 3.70 -12.49 -17.17
CA CYS A 112 4.19 -11.81 -15.97
C CYS A 112 4.06 -12.71 -14.73
N ALA A 113 2.85 -13.22 -14.49
CA ALA A 113 2.59 -14.10 -13.34
C ALA A 113 3.48 -15.35 -13.36
N ASP A 114 3.62 -16.00 -14.52
CA ASP A 114 4.46 -17.19 -14.66
C ASP A 114 5.95 -16.88 -14.39
N LYS A 115 6.45 -15.72 -14.82
CA LYS A 115 7.84 -15.29 -14.53
C LYS A 115 8.04 -14.95 -13.06
N ILE A 116 7.04 -14.33 -12.41
CA ILE A 116 7.06 -14.07 -10.98
C ILE A 116 7.15 -15.39 -10.21
N ASP A 117 6.30 -16.36 -10.53
CA ASP A 117 6.25 -17.64 -9.83
C ASP A 117 7.49 -18.51 -10.08
N SER A 118 8.00 -18.54 -11.32
CA SER A 118 9.14 -19.38 -11.68
C SER A 118 10.51 -18.79 -11.31
N ASN A 119 10.62 -17.47 -11.11
CA ASN A 119 11.90 -16.79 -10.86
C ASN A 119 11.84 -15.90 -9.62
N LEU A 120 11.03 -14.84 -9.63
CA LEU A 120 11.10 -13.78 -8.63
C LEU A 120 10.83 -14.31 -7.21
N LYS A 121 9.80 -15.14 -7.03
CA LYS A 121 9.46 -15.74 -5.73
C LYS A 121 10.55 -16.65 -5.14
N LYS A 122 11.52 -17.10 -5.94
CA LYS A 122 12.64 -17.92 -5.47
C LYS A 122 13.76 -17.09 -4.85
N ILE A 123 13.74 -15.76 -5.00
CA ILE A 123 14.75 -14.87 -4.44
C ILE A 123 14.37 -14.57 -2.97
N PRO A 124 15.18 -14.95 -1.97
CA PRO A 124 14.80 -14.77 -0.56
C PRO A 124 14.56 -13.31 -0.17
N SER A 125 15.34 -12.37 -0.73
CA SER A 125 15.25 -10.94 -0.39
C SER A 125 13.92 -10.31 -0.80
N VAL A 126 13.19 -10.88 -1.77
CA VAL A 126 11.90 -10.33 -2.19
C VAL A 126 10.71 -10.90 -1.41
N LYS A 127 10.93 -11.92 -0.58
CA LYS A 127 9.88 -12.57 0.21
C LYS A 127 9.10 -11.56 1.06
N TRP A 128 9.81 -10.60 1.65
CA TRP A 128 9.22 -9.53 2.44
C TRP A 128 8.12 -8.78 1.68
N TYR A 129 8.34 -8.42 0.41
CA TYR A 129 7.36 -7.71 -0.40
C TYR A 129 6.12 -8.56 -0.69
N PHE A 130 6.28 -9.86 -0.94
CA PHE A 130 5.14 -10.75 -1.15
C PHE A 130 4.31 -10.93 0.12
N ASP A 131 4.96 -11.19 1.25
CA ASP A 131 4.29 -11.34 2.53
C ASP A 131 3.54 -10.04 2.92
N ARG A 132 4.17 -8.88 2.69
CA ARG A 132 3.56 -7.58 2.94
C ARG A 132 2.36 -7.31 2.04
N CYS A 133 2.46 -7.64 0.75
CA CYS A 133 1.35 -7.50 -0.18
C CYS A 133 0.17 -8.42 0.18
N GLU A 134 0.41 -9.66 0.61
CA GLU A 134 -0.67 -10.55 1.07
C GLU A 134 -1.30 -10.05 2.38
N LEU A 135 -0.51 -9.49 3.30
CA LEU A 135 -1.03 -8.82 4.50
C LEU A 135 -1.94 -7.64 4.12
N ILE A 136 -1.48 -6.73 3.26
CA ILE A 136 -2.27 -5.59 2.80
C ILE A 136 -3.54 -6.07 2.10
N LYS A 137 -3.44 -7.07 1.23
CA LYS A 137 -4.60 -7.66 0.55
C LYS A 137 -5.60 -8.27 1.53
N LYS A 138 -5.15 -8.96 2.58
CA LYS A 138 -6.02 -9.54 3.60
C LYS A 138 -6.90 -8.50 4.28
N TYR A 139 -6.33 -7.34 4.64
CA TYR A 139 -7.03 -6.34 5.45
C TYR A 139 -7.68 -5.20 4.64
N PHE A 140 -7.21 -4.94 3.42
CA PHE A 140 -7.57 -3.74 2.67
C PHE A 140 -8.18 -3.99 1.28
N ASN A 141 -8.27 -5.24 0.81
CA ASN A 141 -8.74 -5.53 -0.56
C ASN A 141 -10.21 -5.12 -0.82
N GLN A 142 -11.04 -5.04 0.22
CA GLN A 142 -12.42 -4.59 0.14
C GLN A 142 -12.56 -3.08 -0.14
N PHE A 143 -11.53 -2.28 0.12
CA PHE A 143 -11.59 -0.83 -0.04
C PHE A 143 -11.31 -0.39 -1.47
N SER A 144 -12.07 0.60 -1.94
CA SER A 144 -11.76 1.31 -3.19
C SER A 144 -10.57 2.25 -3.00
N GLY A 145 -9.99 2.75 -4.10
CA GLY A 145 -8.93 3.76 -4.02
C GLY A 145 -9.37 5.04 -3.28
N THR A 146 -10.64 5.42 -3.42
CA THR A 146 -11.22 6.58 -2.70
C THR A 146 -11.37 6.30 -1.21
N ASP A 147 -11.79 5.10 -0.83
CA ASP A 147 -11.89 4.70 0.58
C ASP A 147 -10.50 4.72 1.24
N LEU A 148 -9.52 4.11 0.58
CA LEU A 148 -8.13 4.08 1.08
C LEU A 148 -7.56 5.48 1.26
N LYS A 149 -7.76 6.38 0.28
CA LYS A 149 -7.39 7.79 0.42
C LYS A 149 -8.08 8.44 1.61
N THR A 150 -9.39 8.27 1.75
CA THR A 150 -10.16 8.85 2.86
C THR A 150 -9.60 8.41 4.22
N ARG A 151 -9.16 7.15 4.33
CA ARG A 151 -8.50 6.61 5.52
C ARG A 151 -7.14 7.28 5.78
N GLN A 152 -6.30 7.42 4.75
CA GLN A 152 -5.00 8.12 4.86
C GLN A 152 -5.16 9.59 5.32
N TYR A 153 -6.22 10.27 4.87
CA TYR A 153 -6.50 11.65 5.26
C TYR A 153 -6.92 11.82 6.74
N ARG A 154 -7.18 10.74 7.48
CA ARG A 154 -7.46 10.79 8.93
C ARG A 154 -6.23 11.14 9.77
N TYR A 155 -5.03 10.97 9.21
CA TYR A 155 -3.78 11.29 9.89
C TYR A 155 -3.37 12.73 9.58
N SER A 156 -3.22 13.55 10.62
CA SER A 156 -2.70 14.93 10.52
C SER A 156 -1.31 14.97 9.88
N GLU A 157 -0.50 13.95 10.16
CA GLU A 157 0.86 13.71 9.67
C GLU A 157 0.90 13.50 8.15
N TYR A 158 -0.26 13.17 7.56
CA TYR A 158 -0.50 13.07 6.12
C TYR A 158 -1.28 14.27 5.57
N SER A 159 -2.33 14.72 6.26
CA SER A 159 -3.24 15.75 5.75
C SER A 159 -2.68 17.18 5.87
N ASN A 160 -1.89 17.48 6.90
CA ASN A 160 -1.37 18.83 7.18
C ASN A 160 -0.01 19.14 6.54
N ILE A 161 0.67 18.15 5.95
CA ILE A 161 1.98 18.39 5.32
C ILE A 161 1.85 19.31 4.09
N SER A 162 2.86 20.15 3.88
CA SER A 162 2.87 21.12 2.78
C SER A 162 3.07 20.41 1.43
N TYR A 163 2.81 21.14 0.35
CA TYR A 163 3.07 20.65 -1.01
C TYR A 163 4.56 20.30 -1.17
N LYS A 164 4.86 19.13 -1.75
CA LYS A 164 6.25 18.62 -1.98
C LYS A 164 7.11 18.45 -0.72
N THR A 165 6.50 18.20 0.43
CA THR A 165 7.23 17.76 1.63
C THR A 165 6.97 16.29 1.91
N HIS A 166 7.96 15.61 2.51
CA HIS A 166 7.84 14.21 2.91
C HIS A 166 6.79 14.02 4.02
N ILE A 167 6.07 12.90 3.92
CA ILE A 167 5.05 12.50 4.90
C ILE A 167 5.74 12.13 6.20
N GLN A 168 5.27 12.73 7.31
CA GLN A 168 5.84 12.47 8.62
C GLN A 168 5.39 11.11 9.14
N ASN A 169 6.27 10.41 9.85
CA ASN A 169 5.94 9.13 10.46
C ASN A 169 4.89 9.30 11.58
N VAL A 170 4.22 8.19 11.92
CA VAL A 170 3.19 8.10 12.96
C VAL A 170 3.61 7.14 14.09
N ASN A 171 4.90 6.88 14.28
CA ASN A 171 5.41 5.90 15.23
C ASN A 171 4.92 6.15 16.66
N ASP A 172 4.98 7.38 17.15
CA ASP A 172 4.53 7.73 18.51
C ASP A 172 3.04 7.46 18.69
N ARG A 173 2.24 7.82 17.68
CA ARG A 173 0.80 7.54 17.65
C ARG A 173 0.53 6.04 17.67
N VAL A 174 1.30 5.26 16.92
CA VAL A 174 1.18 3.79 16.90
C VAL A 174 1.50 3.22 18.28
N ARG A 175 2.61 3.63 18.91
CA ARG A 175 2.99 3.13 20.26
C ARG A 175 1.93 3.46 21.30
N GLN A 176 1.41 4.70 21.31
CA GLN A 176 0.34 5.11 22.22
C GLN A 176 -0.95 4.32 21.99
N LYS A 177 -1.36 4.15 20.73
CA LYS A 177 -2.58 3.42 20.37
C LYS A 177 -2.46 1.93 20.66
N PHE A 178 -1.30 1.33 20.39
CA PHE A 178 -1.01 -0.06 20.71
C PHE A 178 -1.12 -0.31 22.21
N ALA A 179 -0.51 0.54 23.03
CA ALA A 179 -0.62 0.45 24.49
C ALA A 179 -2.06 0.52 24.99
N LYS A 180 -2.88 1.40 24.39
CA LYS A 180 -4.29 1.52 24.73
C LYS A 180 -5.10 0.29 24.33
N ILE A 181 -4.91 -0.24 23.12
CA ILE A 181 -5.71 -1.35 22.59
C ILE A 181 -5.29 -2.68 23.22
N PHE A 182 -3.99 -2.91 23.37
CA PHE A 182 -3.43 -4.19 23.79
C PHE A 182 -3.05 -4.26 25.27
N ASN A 183 -3.09 -3.14 25.99
CA ASN A 183 -2.66 -3.01 27.37
C ASN A 183 -1.19 -3.42 27.58
N GLU A 184 -0.35 -3.18 26.58
CA GLU A 184 1.06 -3.58 26.54
C GLU A 184 1.90 -2.55 25.76
N GLN A 185 3.15 -2.34 26.14
CA GLN A 185 4.02 -1.41 25.42
C GLN A 185 4.54 -2.06 24.14
N LEU A 186 4.42 -1.34 23.01
CA LEU A 186 5.05 -1.73 21.76
C LEU A 186 6.55 -1.47 21.88
N LYS A 187 7.34 -2.55 21.86
CA LYS A 187 8.80 -2.50 21.89
C LYS A 187 9.34 -2.21 20.49
#